data_AF-A0A538FMC5-F1
#
_entry.id   AF-A0A538FMC5-F1
#
_cell.length_a   1.000
_cell.length_b   1.000
_cell.length_c   1.000
_cell.angle_alpha   90.00
_cell.angle_beta   90.00
_cell.angle_gamma   90.00
#
_symmetry.space_group_name_H-M   'P 1'
#
loop_
_entity.id
_entity.type
_entity.pdbx_description
1 polymer ?
#
loop_
_entity_poly.entity_id
_entity_poly.type
_entity_poly.pdbx_seq_one_letter_code
_entity_poly.pdbx_strand_id
1 'polypeptide(L)' 'MHPALATVHKPILVAAALGVFALALLLILTRAGGPSNAFASSHAEAPLISQDPRADNTDLYAFVSPDNTNTVTMIA' A
#
# COMPACT_ATOMS: atom_id res chain seq x y z
N MET A 1 -23.42 -59.18 3.43
CA MET A 1 -22.02 -58.71 3.56
C MET A 1 -21.96 -57.36 2.86
N HIS A 2 -22.07 -56.26 3.61
CA HIS A 2 -22.26 -54.90 3.08
C HIS A 2 -20.95 -54.09 3.23
N PRO A 3 -20.13 -53.96 2.18
CA PRO A 3 -18.97 -53.07 2.18
C PRO A 3 -19.36 -51.69 1.64
N ALA A 4 -20.23 -50.97 2.35
CA ALA A 4 -20.63 -49.60 1.96
C ALA A 4 -20.08 -48.53 2.92
N LEU A 5 -19.78 -48.89 4.16
CA LEU A 5 -19.45 -47.92 5.21
C LEU A 5 -18.02 -47.35 5.08
N ALA A 6 -17.04 -48.19 4.74
CA ALA A 6 -15.62 -47.78 4.70
C ALA A 6 -15.30 -46.79 3.56
N THR A 7 -16.05 -46.83 2.45
CA THR A 7 -15.81 -46.01 1.27
C THR A 7 -16.33 -44.59 1.42
N VAL A 8 -17.31 -44.34 2.29
CA VAL A 8 -17.90 -43.01 2.53
C VAL A 8 -17.08 -42.18 3.53
N HIS A 9 -16.40 -42.83 4.48
CA HIS A 9 -15.55 -42.12 5.44
C HIS A 9 -14.26 -41.56 4.80
N LYS A 10 -13.67 -42.26 3.82
CA LYS A 10 -12.49 -41.80 3.06
C LYS A 10 -12.67 -40.46 2.33
N PRO A 11 -13.71 -40.22 1.52
CA PRO A 11 -13.93 -38.95 0.83
C PRO A 11 -14.26 -37.82 1.80
N ILE A 12 -14.93 -38.11 2.93
CA ILE A 12 -15.16 -37.12 3.99
C ILE A 12 -13.84 -36.68 4.62
N LEU A 13 -12.93 -37.61 4.90
CA LEU A 13 -11.61 -37.29 5.45
C LEU A 13 -10.75 -36.49 4.46
N VAL A 14 -10.81 -36.82 3.16
CA VAL A 14 -10.11 -36.06 2.10
C VAL A 14 -10.69 -34.64 1.98
N ALA A 15 -12.02 -34.49 1.96
CA ALA A 15 -12.67 -33.19 1.90
C ALA A 15 -12.35 -32.34 3.14
N ALA A 16 -12.33 -32.94 4.33
CA ALA A 16 -11.94 -32.27 5.57
C ALA A 16 -10.47 -31.81 5.53
N ALA A 17 -9.55 -32.66 5.07
CA ALA A 17 -8.14 -32.31 4.94
C ALA A 17 -7.91 -31.14 3.96
N LEU A 18 -8.61 -31.16 2.82
CA LEU A 18 -8.59 -30.06 1.85
C LEU A 18 -9.16 -28.77 2.42
N GLY A 19 -10.26 -28.86 3.18
CA GLY A 19 -10.85 -27.70 3.86
C GLY A 19 -9.92 -27.08 4.89
N VAL A 20 -9.26 -27.90 5.72
CA VAL A 20 -8.26 -27.44 6.69
C VAL A 20 -7.06 -26.81 5.99
N PHE A 21 -6.58 -27.41 4.90
CA PHE A 21 -5.47 -26.87 4.12
C PHE A 21 -5.83 -25.52 3.48
N ALA A 22 -7.02 -25.41 2.88
CA ALA A 22 -7.51 -24.16 2.28
C ALA A 22 -7.66 -23.05 3.34
N LEU A 23 -8.17 -23.39 4.52
CA LEU A 23 -8.28 -22.45 5.64
C LEU A 23 -6.89 -22.00 6.13
N ALA A 24 -5.95 -22.92 6.29
CA ALA A 24 -4.58 -22.61 6.68
C ALA A 24 -3.90 -21.69 5.65
N LEU A 25 -4.07 -21.98 4.36
CA LEU A 25 -3.54 -21.16 3.28
C LEU A 25 -4.15 -19.75 3.29
N LEU A 26 -5.47 -19.64 3.44
CA LEU A 26 -6.16 -18.34 3.54
C LEU A 26 -5.65 -17.52 4.72
N LEU A 27 -5.46 -18.15 5.88
CA LEU A 27 -4.93 -17.49 7.07
C LEU A 27 -3.49 -17.02 6.86
N ILE A 28 -2.64 -17.82 6.22
CA ILE A 28 -1.26 -17.43 5.89
C ILE A 28 -1.26 -16.24 4.93
N LEU A 29 -2.04 -16.29 3.86
CA LEU A 29 -2.07 -15.25 2.83
C LEU A 29 -2.65 -13.92 3.33
N THR A 30 -3.57 -13.96 4.30
CA THR A 30 -4.19 -12.74 4.89
C THR A 30 -3.40 -12.17 6.06
N ARG A 31 -2.49 -12.94 6.66
CA ARG A 31 -1.64 -12.54 7.80
C ARG A 31 -0.20 -12.29 7.42
N ALA A 32 0.25 -12.76 6.25
CA ALA A 32 1.54 -12.39 5.70
C ALA A 32 1.54 -10.87 5.49
N GLY A 33 2.39 -10.17 6.25
CA GLY A 33 2.53 -8.73 6.12
C GLY A 33 2.81 -8.37 4.67
N GLY A 34 1.94 -7.56 4.08
CA GLY A 34 2.19 -6.97 2.77
C GLY A 34 3.45 -6.08 2.80
N PRO A 35 3.87 -5.52 1.65
CA PRO A 35 4.94 -4.55 1.64
C PRO A 35 4.65 -3.48 2.71
N SER A 36 5.64 -3.20 3.56
CA SER A 36 5.52 -2.15 4.56
C SER A 36 5.11 -0.85 3.87
N ASN A 37 4.30 -0.03 4.53
CA ASN A 37 3.97 1.31 4.05
C ASN A 37 5.27 1.99 3.62
N ALA A 38 5.44 2.22 2.31
CA ALA A 38 6.56 2.98 1.82
C ALA A 38 6.35 4.42 2.27
N PHE A 39 7.25 4.93 3.11
CA PHE A 39 7.25 6.36 3.41
C PHE A 39 7.69 7.09 2.15
N ALA A 40 6.86 8.01 1.66
CA ALA A 40 7.30 8.96 0.66
C ALA A 40 8.37 9.85 1.29
N SER A 41 9.49 10.07 0.59
CA SER A 41 10.51 11.02 1.04
C SER A 41 9.93 12.42 0.99
N SER A 42 10.11 13.20 2.06
CA SER A 42 9.83 14.64 2.02
C SER A 42 10.94 15.36 1.25
N HIS A 43 10.59 16.40 0.49
CA HIS A 43 11.57 17.30 -0.12
C HIS A 43 12.36 18.06 0.96
N ALA A 44 11.69 18.47 2.04
CA ALA A 44 12.28 19.07 3.24
C ALA A 44 13.40 18.25 3.86
N GLU A 45 13.36 16.92 3.71
CA GLU A 45 14.32 16.00 4.34
C GLU A 45 15.55 15.75 3.45
N ALA A 46 15.62 16.34 2.26
CA ALA A 46 16.75 16.15 1.35
C ALA A 46 18.06 16.69 1.98
N PRO A 47 19.18 15.93 1.95
CA PRO A 47 20.39 16.26 2.70
C PRO A 47 20.99 17.65 2.43
N LEU A 48 20.79 18.20 1.24
CA LEU A 48 21.34 19.50 0.84
C LEU A 48 20.50 20.69 1.32
N ILE A 49 19.24 20.49 1.72
CA ILE A 49 18.31 21.57 2.12
C ILE A 49 17.67 21.33 3.50
N SER A 50 17.91 20.19 4.15
CA SER A 50 17.29 19.82 5.43
C SER A 50 17.59 20.75 6.61
N GLN A 51 18.61 21.59 6.50
CA GLN A 51 18.98 22.60 7.51
C GLN A 51 18.50 24.01 7.14
N ASP A 52 17.87 24.19 5.98
CA ASP A 52 17.33 25.47 5.53
C ASP A 52 15.84 25.33 5.14
N PRO A 53 14.91 25.61 6.07
CA PRO A 53 13.48 25.57 5.81
C PRO A 53 13.01 26.50 4.68
N ARG A 54 13.81 27.50 4.28
CA ARG A 54 13.46 28.40 3.16
C ARG A 54 13.74 27.77 1.80
N ALA A 55 14.63 26.78 1.76
CA ALA A 55 14.95 26.03 0.55
C ALA A 55 13.94 24.90 0.29
N ASP A 56 13.03 24.62 1.23
CA ASP A 56 11.88 23.74 1.03
C ASP A 56 10.70 24.49 0.41
N ASN A 57 10.90 25.04 -0.79
CA ASN A 57 9.80 25.58 -1.59
C ASN A 57 9.31 24.51 -2.58
N THR A 58 7.99 24.40 -2.70
CA THR A 58 7.36 23.75 -3.85
C THR A 58 7.27 24.77 -4.98
N ASP A 59 7.37 24.31 -6.23
CA ASP A 59 7.58 25.13 -7.45
C ASP A 59 6.78 26.45 -7.47
N LEU A 60 7.41 27.56 -7.05
CA LEU A 60 6.79 28.89 -7.05
C LEU A 60 6.97 29.55 -8.42
N TYR A 61 5.84 29.85 -9.07
CA TYR A 61 5.83 30.69 -10.25
C TYR A 61 5.28 32.07 -9.90
N ALA A 62 6.09 33.11 -10.15
CA ALA A 62 5.73 34.50 -9.92
C ALA A 62 6.00 35.33 -11.17
N PHE A 63 4.98 36.03 -11.65
CA PHE A 63 5.09 36.94 -12.79
C PHE A 63 4.26 38.19 -12.56
N VAL A 64 4.71 39.31 -13.13
CA VAL A 64 3.93 40.56 -13.12
C VAL A 64 2.64 40.32 -13.90
N SER A 65 1.50 40.71 -13.32
CA SER A 65 0.21 40.48 -13.96
C SER A 65 0.15 41.24 -15.30
N PRO A 66 -0.27 40.59 -16.39
CA PRO A 66 -0.43 41.26 -17.68
C PRO A 66 -1.57 42.29 -17.66
N ASP A 67 -2.56 42.13 -16.77
CA ASP A 67 -3.72 43.01 -16.67
C ASP A 67 -3.47 44.23 -15.76
N ASN A 68 -2.55 44.10 -14.79
CA ASN A 68 -2.14 45.20 -13.90
C ASN A 68 -0.67 45.05 -13.50
N THR A 69 0.20 45.89 -14.07
CA THR A 69 1.66 45.80 -13.85
C THR A 69 2.11 46.18 -12.45
N ASN A 70 1.22 46.69 -11.59
CA ASN A 70 1.51 46.96 -10.19
C ASN A 70 1.23 45.75 -9.28
N THR A 71 0.79 44.61 -9.84
CA THR A 71 0.52 43.38 -9.08
C THR A 71 1.34 42.20 -9.62
N VAL A 72 1.50 41.19 -8.76
CA VAL A 72 2.16 39.93 -9.09
C VAL A 72 1.15 38.80 -8.98
N THR A 73 1.10 37.95 -9.99
CA THR A 73 0.39 36.67 -9.94
C THR A 73 1.35 35.62 -9.37
N MET A 74 0.91 34.91 -8.33
CA MET A 74 1.66 33.84 -7.68
C MET A 74 0.88 32.52 -7.81
N ILE A 75 1.59 31.45 -8.14
CA ILE A 75 1.08 30.07 -8.16
C ILE A 75 2.00 29.25 -7.24
N ALA A 76 1.42 28.60 -6.24
CA ALA A 76 2.09 27.80 -5.22
C ALA A 76 1.26 26.55 -4.88
#